data_AF-A0A2Z6RUT7-F1
#
_entry.id   AF-A0A2Z6RUT7-F1
#
_cell.length_a   1.000
_cell.length_b   1.000
_cell.length_c   1.000
_cell.angle_alpha   90.00
_cell.angle_beta   90.00
_cell.angle_gamma   90.00
#
_symmetry.space_group_name_H-M   'P 1'
#
loop_
_entity.id
_entity.type
_entity.pdbx_description
1 polymer ?
#
loop_
_entity_poly.entity_id
_entity_poly.type
_entity_poly.pdbx_seq_one_letter_code
_entity_poly.pdbx_strand_id
1 'polypeptide(L)'
;MTSRYFLKDYFTEEYFKDEKIMRAIHINCPPPPVNSPEWSIASLDTTTVVSNVDVYLSKFNELFIRCCKEKLKLPILKPDKVHPYYNAILNLQIPSNPRYKQRPSLLMNDLPTTNRDNGLTNTTNLEELSEIKKIVIILGTSDSGKTRTLIESLCKKYGFYLTSLTNENLGSDDLTTMIEHLLPRLKDSSVHNDAYAIRFSKCLLFARIHTLNYILENYGKKISPYNWTILQLCPTIFF
;
A
#
# COMPACT_ATOMS: atom_id res chain seq x y z
N MET A 1 16.10 26.17 -3.58
CA MET A 1 15.99 24.96 -4.40
C MET A 1 14.53 24.53 -4.41
N THR A 2 13.88 24.69 -5.56
CA THR A 2 12.43 24.55 -5.77
C THR A 2 12.00 23.08 -5.77
N SER A 3 10.98 22.75 -4.96
CA SER A 3 10.30 21.45 -4.94
C SER A 3 9.81 21.10 -6.35
N ARG A 4 10.15 19.89 -6.84
CA ARG A 4 9.93 19.47 -8.23
C ARG A 4 8.63 18.71 -8.47
N TYR A 5 7.75 18.55 -7.49
CA TYR A 5 6.53 17.74 -7.67
C TYR A 5 5.39 18.35 -6.87
N PHE A 6 4.58 19.20 -7.49
CA PHE A 6 3.34 19.66 -6.87
C PHE A 6 2.21 18.72 -7.28
N LEU A 7 1.51 18.14 -6.29
CA LEU A 7 0.32 17.30 -6.47
C LEU A 7 -0.75 17.94 -7.38
N LYS A 8 -0.80 19.27 -7.48
CA LYS A 8 -1.70 20.01 -8.37
C LYS A 8 -1.49 19.68 -9.86
N ASP A 9 -0.28 19.27 -10.24
CA ASP A 9 0.09 19.04 -11.63
C ASP A 9 -0.36 17.64 -12.12
N TYR A 10 -0.69 16.71 -11.22
CA TYR A 10 -1.17 15.36 -11.56
C TYR A 10 -2.62 15.30 -12.08
N PHE A 11 -3.35 16.41 -12.02
CA PHE A 11 -4.80 16.46 -12.29
C PHE A 11 -5.20 17.36 -13.46
N THR A 12 -4.25 17.85 -14.26
CA THR A 12 -4.54 18.65 -15.46
C THR A 12 -4.46 17.81 -16.74
N GLU A 13 -5.37 18.05 -17.69
CA GLU A 13 -5.45 17.29 -18.96
C GLU A 13 -4.19 17.40 -19.83
N GLU A 14 -3.34 18.41 -19.62
CA GLU A 14 -2.14 18.67 -20.43
C GLU A 14 -0.93 17.78 -20.07
N TYR A 15 -1.00 17.02 -18.97
CA TYR A 15 0.12 16.26 -18.41
C TYR A 15 0.60 15.06 -19.27
N PHE A 16 -0.22 14.61 -20.22
CA PHE A 16 0.07 13.41 -21.03
C PHE A 16 1.08 13.63 -22.17
N LYS A 17 1.66 14.84 -22.31
CA LYS A 17 2.53 15.21 -23.44
C LYS A 17 4.03 15.35 -23.12
N ASP A 18 4.44 15.29 -21.85
CA ASP A 18 5.84 15.53 -21.45
C ASP A 18 6.62 14.21 -21.22
N GLU A 19 7.57 13.91 -22.11
CA GLU A 19 8.40 12.69 -22.07
C GLU A 19 9.29 12.60 -20.81
N LYS A 20 9.61 13.71 -20.14
CA LYS A 20 10.46 13.69 -18.92
C LYS A 20 9.75 13.10 -17.70
N ILE A 21 8.41 13.09 -17.69
CA ILE A 21 7.59 12.70 -16.54
C ILE A 21 7.11 11.24 -16.63
N MET A 22 7.32 10.57 -17.78
CA MET A 22 6.90 9.19 -18.03
C MET A 22 7.50 8.11 -17.10
N ARG A 23 8.39 8.46 -16.16
CA ARG A 23 9.01 7.54 -15.20
C ARG A 23 8.27 7.44 -13.84
N ALA A 24 7.16 8.14 -13.64
CA ALA A 24 6.29 8.00 -12.47
C ALA A 24 5.06 7.15 -12.81
N ILE A 25 4.67 6.25 -11.91
CA ILE A 25 3.60 5.23 -12.02
C ILE A 25 2.41 5.70 -12.89
N HIS A 26 2.16 5.02 -14.01
CA HIS A 26 1.09 5.33 -14.97
C HIS A 26 -0.25 4.74 -14.50
N ILE A 27 -1.27 5.58 -14.26
CA ILE A 27 -2.67 5.15 -14.27
C ILE A 27 -3.42 5.96 -15.32
N ASN A 28 -3.77 5.30 -16.43
CA ASN A 28 -4.54 5.91 -17.50
C ASN A 28 -6.04 5.75 -17.26
N CYS A 29 -6.80 6.83 -17.44
CA CYS A 29 -8.25 6.78 -17.59
C CYS A 29 -8.73 7.91 -18.51
N PRO A 30 -9.53 7.62 -19.54
CA PRO A 30 -10.11 8.64 -20.41
C PRO A 30 -11.12 9.52 -19.64
N PRO A 31 -11.34 10.78 -20.07
CA PRO A 31 -12.33 11.67 -19.46
C PRO A 31 -13.75 11.14 -19.69
N PRO A 32 -14.65 11.21 -18.69
CA PRO A 32 -16.04 10.78 -18.87
C PRO A 32 -16.84 11.80 -19.69
N PRO A 33 -17.87 11.37 -20.44
CA PRO A 33 -18.78 12.28 -21.13
C PRO A 33 -19.61 13.11 -20.13
N VAL A 34 -19.94 14.33 -20.56
CA VAL A 34 -20.36 15.51 -19.75
C VAL A 34 -21.70 15.39 -19.02
N ASN A 35 -22.39 14.24 -19.05
CA ASN A 35 -23.68 14.09 -18.38
C ASN A 35 -23.53 13.20 -17.14
N SER A 36 -22.94 13.76 -16.09
CA SER A 36 -22.56 13.04 -14.87
C SER A 36 -23.64 13.13 -13.77
N PRO A 37 -23.87 12.05 -12.98
CA PRO A 37 -24.58 12.16 -11.72
C PRO A 37 -23.75 13.07 -10.79
N GLU A 38 -24.33 14.20 -10.40
CA GLU A 38 -23.78 15.07 -9.37
C GLU A 38 -23.53 14.24 -8.10
N TRP A 39 -22.36 14.40 -7.46
CA TRP A 39 -22.19 14.57 -6.00
C TRP A 39 -20.70 14.67 -5.54
N SER A 40 -20.51 15.74 -4.74
CA SER A 40 -19.76 15.94 -3.48
C SER A 40 -18.23 15.85 -3.33
N ILE A 41 -17.43 15.57 -4.36
CA ILE A 41 -15.98 15.93 -4.29
C ILE A 41 -15.67 17.13 -5.18
N ALA A 42 -16.41 17.30 -6.28
CA ALA A 42 -16.27 18.47 -7.15
C ALA A 42 -16.81 19.78 -6.52
N SER A 43 -17.63 19.69 -5.46
CA SER A 43 -18.21 20.86 -4.77
C SER A 43 -17.40 21.32 -3.56
N LEU A 44 -16.42 20.54 -3.12
CA LEU A 44 -15.49 20.90 -2.06
C LEU A 44 -14.17 21.29 -2.71
N ASP A 45 -13.63 22.45 -2.34
CA ASP A 45 -12.32 22.88 -2.80
C ASP A 45 -11.28 21.80 -2.44
N THR A 46 -10.59 21.28 -3.48
CA THR A 46 -9.57 20.24 -3.36
C THR A 46 -8.50 20.60 -2.32
N THR A 47 -8.19 21.89 -2.18
CA THR A 47 -7.24 22.40 -1.18
C THR A 47 -7.73 22.13 0.24
N THR A 48 -9.02 22.33 0.49
CA THR A 48 -9.65 22.05 1.79
C THR A 48 -9.63 20.56 2.10
N VAL A 49 -9.91 19.69 1.11
CA VAL A 49 -9.85 18.23 1.29
C VAL A 49 -8.42 17.78 1.62
N VAL A 50 -7.42 18.24 0.88
CA VAL A 50 -6.01 17.91 1.12
C VAL A 50 -5.57 18.41 2.50
N SER A 51 -5.95 19.64 2.87
CA SER A 51 -5.63 20.20 4.19
C SER A 51 -6.20 19.37 5.34
N ASN A 52 -7.45 18.88 5.19
CA ASN A 52 -8.06 17.99 6.19
C ASN A 52 -7.32 16.65 6.30
N VAL A 53 -6.87 16.10 5.17
CA VAL A 53 -6.05 14.88 5.15
C VAL A 53 -4.70 15.13 5.83
N ASP A 54 -4.05 16.25 5.57
CA ASP A 54 -2.77 16.60 6.22
C ASP A 54 -2.93 16.77 7.74
N VAL A 55 -4.02 17.40 8.19
CA VAL A 55 -4.37 17.48 9.62
C VAL A 55 -4.56 16.08 10.21
N TYR A 56 -5.21 15.16 9.49
CA TYR A 56 -5.36 13.78 9.95
C TYR A 56 -4.01 13.05 10.02
N LEU A 57 -3.19 13.15 8.97
CA LEU A 57 -1.86 12.54 8.91
C LEU A 57 -0.93 13.08 9.98
N SER A 58 -1.05 14.36 10.34
CA SER A 58 -0.23 14.99 11.38
C SER A 58 -0.39 14.36 12.77
N LYS A 59 -1.50 13.65 13.01
CA LYS A 59 -1.72 12.90 14.27
C LYS A 59 -0.75 11.73 14.41
N PHE A 60 -0.15 11.27 13.31
CA PHE A 60 0.78 10.15 13.27
C PHE A 60 2.25 10.58 13.20
N ASN A 61 2.56 11.85 13.53
CA ASN A 61 3.92 12.39 13.45
C ASN A 61 4.95 11.52 14.19
N GLU A 62 4.66 11.08 15.42
CA GLU A 62 5.57 10.23 16.19
C GLU A 62 5.84 8.89 15.48
N LEU A 63 4.80 8.27 14.91
CA LEU A 63 4.94 7.04 14.13
C LEU A 63 5.83 7.27 12.91
N PHE A 64 5.61 8.36 12.16
CA PHE A 64 6.39 8.65 10.96
C PHE A 64 7.86 8.96 11.29
N ILE A 65 8.11 9.71 12.37
CA ILE A 65 9.47 9.93 12.91
C ILE A 65 10.13 8.59 13.23
N ARG A 66 9.41 7.68 13.90
CA ARG A 66 9.90 6.35 14.23
C ARG A 66 10.22 5.53 12.98
N CYS A 67 9.33 5.53 11.98
CA CYS A 67 9.53 4.86 10.70
C CYS A 67 10.76 5.36 9.93
N CYS A 68 11.18 6.60 10.15
CA CYS A 68 12.37 7.17 9.53
C CYS A 68 13.67 6.91 10.30
N LYS A 69 13.58 6.51 11.57
CA LYS A 69 14.74 6.32 12.46
C LYS A 69 15.05 4.85 12.71
N GLU A 70 14.04 3.99 12.74
CA GLU A 70 14.19 2.60 13.13
C GLU A 70 13.32 1.65 12.30
N LYS A 71 13.71 0.37 12.30
CA LYS A 71 12.92 -0.72 11.71
C LYS A 71 11.67 -0.94 12.57
N LEU A 72 10.50 -0.85 11.96
CA LEU A 72 9.25 -1.23 12.63
C LEU A 72 9.30 -2.71 12.99
N LYS A 73 9.04 -3.01 14.26
CA LYS A 73 9.00 -4.38 14.77
C LYS A 73 7.55 -4.78 15.06
N LEU A 74 7.18 -5.96 14.57
CA LEU A 74 5.91 -6.59 14.92
C LEU A 74 6.03 -7.25 16.31
N PRO A 75 4.93 -7.35 17.08
CA PRO A 75 4.93 -8.10 18.32
C PRO A 75 5.36 -9.54 18.09
N ILE A 76 6.25 -10.07 18.94
CA ILE A 76 6.74 -11.45 18.83
C ILE A 76 5.68 -12.43 19.37
N LEU A 77 5.53 -13.59 18.72
CA LEU A 77 4.66 -14.67 19.17
C LEU A 77 5.09 -15.13 20.57
N LYS A 78 4.13 -15.19 21.48
CA LYS A 78 4.31 -15.78 22.81
C LYS A 78 3.59 -17.14 22.84
N PRO A 79 4.31 -18.27 22.72
CA PRO A 79 3.70 -19.59 22.83
C PRO A 79 3.14 -19.80 24.23
N ASP A 80 2.22 -20.76 24.39
CA ASP A 80 1.76 -21.17 25.71
C ASP A 80 2.94 -21.70 26.53
N LYS A 81 3.07 -21.27 27.79
CA LYS A 81 4.13 -21.72 28.71
C LYS A 81 4.10 -23.23 28.94
N VAL A 82 2.94 -23.87 28.78
CA VAL A 82 2.77 -25.33 28.91
C VAL A 82 3.29 -26.08 27.68
N HIS A 83 3.57 -25.39 26.57
CA HIS A 83 4.02 -26.02 25.34
C HIS A 83 5.41 -26.65 25.52
N PRO A 84 5.62 -27.94 25.17
CA PRO A 84 6.90 -28.65 25.36
C PRO A 84 8.11 -27.95 24.73
N TYR A 85 7.87 -27.19 23.66
CA TYR A 85 8.89 -26.43 22.93
C TYR A 85 8.86 -24.91 23.17
N TYR A 86 8.28 -24.44 24.28
CA TYR A 86 8.11 -22.99 24.57
C TYR A 86 9.39 -22.18 24.32
N ASN A 87 10.52 -22.58 24.91
CA ASN A 87 11.79 -21.87 24.76
C ASN A 87 12.31 -21.92 23.32
N ALA A 88 12.19 -23.06 22.65
CA ALA A 88 12.64 -23.21 21.27
C ALA A 88 11.84 -22.30 20.32
N ILE A 89 10.51 -22.27 20.45
CA ILE A 89 9.64 -21.41 19.63
C ILE A 89 9.88 -19.92 19.93
N LEU A 90 10.02 -19.54 21.20
CA LEU A 90 10.31 -18.17 21.58
C LEU A 90 11.64 -17.68 21.00
N ASN A 91 12.66 -18.55 20.95
CA ASN A 91 13.97 -18.22 20.39
C ASN A 91 13.95 -18.02 18.86
N LEU A 92 12.93 -18.49 18.14
CA LEU A 92 12.78 -18.23 16.70
C LEU A 92 12.42 -16.76 16.40
N GLN A 93 12.00 -15.97 17.40
CA GLN A 93 11.64 -14.56 17.25
C GLN A 93 10.59 -14.31 16.15
N ILE A 94 9.67 -15.26 15.95
CA ILE A 94 8.66 -15.18 14.90
C ILE A 94 7.63 -14.11 15.28
N PRO A 95 7.28 -13.19 14.37
CA PRO A 95 6.18 -12.25 14.59
C PRO A 95 4.85 -12.95 14.87
N SER A 96 4.08 -12.43 15.79
CA SER A 96 2.68 -12.79 15.98
C SER A 96 1.84 -12.28 14.82
N ASN A 97 0.79 -13.01 14.46
CA ASN A 97 -0.20 -12.52 13.52
C ASN A 97 -0.97 -11.33 14.15
N PRO A 98 -1.04 -10.17 13.46
CA PRO A 98 -1.78 -8.99 13.91
C PRO A 98 -3.25 -9.24 14.24
N ARG A 99 -3.91 -10.08 13.42
CA ARG A 99 -5.33 -10.41 13.55
C ARG A 99 -5.54 -11.55 14.56
N TYR A 100 -4.58 -12.47 14.67
CA TYR A 100 -4.67 -13.66 15.52
C TYR A 100 -3.44 -13.81 16.43
N LYS A 101 -3.46 -13.16 17.61
CA LYS A 101 -2.30 -13.04 18.52
C LYS A 101 -1.65 -14.35 18.99
N GLN A 102 -2.32 -15.49 18.83
CA GLN A 102 -1.80 -16.82 19.18
C GLN A 102 -1.23 -17.59 17.99
N ARG A 103 -1.21 -16.99 16.78
CA ARG A 103 -0.71 -17.62 15.56
C ARG A 103 0.58 -16.93 15.10
N PRO A 104 1.58 -17.68 14.61
CA PRO A 104 2.75 -17.09 13.97
C PRO A 104 2.36 -16.40 12.65
N SER A 105 3.07 -15.33 12.32
CA SER A 105 3.01 -14.67 11.02
C SER A 105 4.25 -15.03 10.21
N LEU A 106 4.25 -16.23 9.62
CA LEU A 106 5.38 -16.72 8.81
C LEU A 106 5.64 -15.83 7.59
N LEU A 107 4.58 -15.24 7.02
CA LEU A 107 4.69 -14.27 5.92
C LEU A 107 5.51 -13.02 6.28
N MET A 108 5.61 -12.67 7.57
CA MET A 108 6.31 -11.48 8.04
C MET A 108 7.66 -11.79 8.70
N ASN A 109 7.97 -13.06 8.88
CA ASN A 109 9.20 -13.50 9.52
C ASN A 109 10.42 -13.23 8.64
N ASP A 110 11.50 -12.66 9.18
CA ASP A 110 12.77 -12.48 8.45
C ASP A 110 12.62 -11.80 7.07
N LEU A 111 11.82 -10.73 7.01
CA LEU A 111 11.66 -9.93 5.80
C LEU A 111 12.90 -9.08 5.52
N PRO A 112 13.30 -8.93 4.23
CA PRO A 112 14.50 -8.20 3.87
C PRO A 112 14.36 -6.72 4.22
N THR A 113 15.47 -6.11 4.63
CA THR A 113 15.47 -4.69 5.05
C THR A 113 16.08 -3.75 4.04
N THR A 114 16.87 -4.28 3.11
CA THR A 114 17.58 -3.52 2.09
C THR A 114 17.68 -4.34 0.80
N ASN A 115 18.04 -3.70 -0.31
CA ASN A 115 18.23 -4.38 -1.60
C ASN A 115 19.39 -5.37 -1.62
N ARG A 116 20.25 -5.37 -0.59
CA ARG A 116 21.37 -6.31 -0.45
C ARG A 116 20.99 -7.55 0.36
N ASP A 117 19.81 -7.53 0.98
CA ASP A 117 19.27 -8.61 1.78
C ASP A 117 18.40 -9.49 0.89
N ASN A 118 18.78 -10.75 0.72
CA ASN A 118 18.15 -11.63 -0.26
C ASN A 118 16.75 -12.09 0.15
N GLY A 119 16.36 -11.95 1.42
CA GLY A 119 15.11 -12.52 1.93
C GLY A 119 15.08 -14.05 1.79
N LEU A 120 13.89 -14.65 1.91
CA LEU A 120 13.69 -16.09 1.78
C LEU A 120 13.40 -16.52 0.33
N THR A 121 12.95 -15.60 -0.53
CA THR A 121 12.59 -15.89 -1.91
C THR A 121 13.47 -15.13 -2.91
N ASN A 122 13.72 -15.74 -4.07
CA ASN A 122 14.45 -15.08 -5.14
C ASN A 122 13.51 -14.13 -5.90
N THR A 123 13.65 -12.83 -5.66
CA THR A 123 12.83 -11.78 -6.28
C THR A 123 13.35 -11.28 -7.63
N THR A 124 14.56 -11.69 -8.06
CA THR A 124 15.27 -11.11 -9.22
C THR A 124 14.43 -11.12 -10.50
N ASN A 125 13.87 -12.28 -10.89
CA ASN A 125 13.08 -12.39 -12.11
C ASN A 125 11.82 -11.51 -12.07
N LEU A 126 11.18 -11.41 -10.90
CA LEU A 126 10.00 -10.56 -10.73
C LEU A 126 10.37 -9.08 -10.84
N GLU A 127 11.49 -8.69 -10.24
CA GLU A 127 12.01 -7.32 -10.29
C GLU A 127 12.37 -6.92 -11.73
N GLU A 128 13.10 -7.76 -12.46
CA GLU A 128 13.45 -7.52 -13.87
C GLU A 128 12.19 -7.39 -14.75
N LEU A 129 11.22 -8.30 -14.57
CA LEU A 129 9.96 -8.25 -15.32
C LEU A 129 9.15 -6.98 -14.99
N SER A 130 9.16 -6.53 -13.73
CA SER A 130 8.44 -5.33 -13.30
C SER A 130 8.99 -4.04 -13.90
N GLU A 131 10.26 -4.01 -14.30
CA GLU A 131 10.88 -2.85 -14.95
C GLU A 131 10.53 -2.76 -16.44
N ILE A 132 10.24 -3.91 -17.07
CA ILE A 132 9.98 -4.00 -18.51
C ILE A 132 8.47 -4.03 -18.81
N LYS A 133 7.67 -4.61 -17.92
CA LYS A 133 6.24 -4.87 -18.13
C LYS A 133 5.39 -3.95 -17.26
N LYS A 134 4.34 -3.39 -17.87
CA LYS A 134 3.34 -2.59 -17.15
C LYS A 134 2.48 -3.42 -16.19
N ILE A 135 2.27 -4.69 -16.52
CA ILE A 135 1.46 -5.63 -15.74
C ILE A 135 2.19 -6.97 -15.70
N VAL A 136 2.36 -7.51 -14.50
CA VAL A 136 2.90 -8.85 -14.26
C VAL A 136 1.87 -9.63 -13.47
N ILE A 137 1.50 -10.81 -13.98
CA ILE A 137 0.57 -11.73 -13.32
C ILE A 137 1.40 -12.91 -12.79
N ILE A 138 1.37 -13.12 -11.48
CA ILE A 138 2.07 -14.23 -10.82
C ILE A 138 1.06 -15.34 -10.56
N LEU A 139 1.22 -16.46 -11.27
CA LEU A 139 0.38 -17.65 -11.13
C LEU A 139 1.16 -18.76 -10.41
N GLY A 140 0.45 -19.58 -9.65
CA GLY A 140 1.03 -20.69 -8.91
C GLY A 140 0.02 -21.29 -7.93
N THR A 141 0.27 -22.51 -7.47
CA THR A 141 -0.57 -23.19 -6.49
C THR A 141 -0.63 -22.41 -5.17
N SER A 142 -1.66 -22.63 -4.36
CA SER A 142 -1.68 -22.13 -2.98
C SER A 142 -0.39 -22.53 -2.27
N ASP A 143 0.10 -21.65 -1.40
CA ASP A 143 1.34 -21.83 -0.64
C ASP A 143 2.64 -21.92 -1.44
N SER A 144 2.61 -21.67 -2.76
CA SER A 144 3.82 -21.58 -3.59
C SER A 144 4.70 -20.35 -3.33
N GLY A 145 4.44 -19.57 -2.28
CA GLY A 145 5.24 -18.40 -1.90
C GLY A 145 4.90 -17.08 -2.61
N LYS A 146 3.87 -17.03 -3.49
CA LYS A 146 3.53 -15.82 -4.29
C LYS A 146 3.46 -14.54 -3.47
N THR A 147 2.66 -14.56 -2.40
CA THR A 147 2.44 -13.41 -1.52
C THR A 147 3.74 -13.01 -0.82
N ARG A 148 4.53 -14.00 -0.37
CA ARG A 148 5.82 -13.75 0.26
C ARG A 148 6.79 -13.07 -0.69
N THR A 149 6.92 -13.58 -1.92
CA THR A 149 7.80 -12.98 -2.95
C THR A 149 7.41 -11.55 -3.29
N LEU A 150 6.11 -11.26 -3.38
CA LEU A 150 5.64 -9.88 -3.59
C LEU A 150 5.99 -8.96 -2.40
N ILE A 151 5.77 -9.42 -1.17
CA ILE A 151 6.10 -8.64 0.04
C ILE A 151 7.61 -8.39 0.13
N GLU A 152 8.44 -9.39 -0.14
CA GLU A 152 9.90 -9.24 -0.13
C GLU A 152 10.38 -8.26 -1.20
N SER A 153 9.78 -8.30 -2.39
CA SER A 153 10.04 -7.33 -3.46
C SER A 153 9.70 -5.89 -3.02
N LEU A 154 8.55 -5.69 -2.36
CA LEU A 154 8.14 -4.39 -1.81
C LEU A 154 9.01 -3.92 -0.62
N CYS A 155 9.58 -4.84 0.15
CA CYS A 155 10.53 -4.50 1.20
C CYS A 155 11.88 -4.00 0.65
N LYS A 156 12.18 -4.30 -0.62
CA LYS A 156 13.36 -3.82 -1.35
C LYS A 156 13.04 -2.53 -2.13
N LYS A 157 11.89 -2.47 -2.80
CA LYS A 157 11.50 -1.33 -3.66
C LYS A 157 10.17 -0.73 -3.21
N TYR A 158 10.07 0.61 -3.25
CA TYR A 158 8.80 1.28 -2.96
C TYR A 158 7.71 0.83 -3.92
N GLY A 159 6.55 0.49 -3.38
CA GLY A 159 5.36 0.17 -4.15
C GLY A 159 4.12 0.15 -3.27
N PHE A 160 2.97 -0.07 -3.91
CA PHE A 160 1.69 -0.12 -3.23
C PHE A 160 1.19 -1.56 -3.16
N TYR A 161 0.76 -1.99 -1.98
CA TYR A 161 0.16 -3.29 -1.75
C TYR A 161 -1.34 -3.14 -1.51
N LEU A 162 -2.14 -3.77 -2.36
CA LEU A 162 -3.60 -3.73 -2.29
C LEU A 162 -4.14 -5.16 -2.24
N THR A 163 -5.17 -5.38 -1.43
CA THR A 163 -5.78 -6.71 -1.21
C THR A 163 -7.29 -6.61 -1.25
N SER A 164 -7.96 -7.45 -2.04
CA SER A 164 -9.43 -7.45 -2.17
C SER A 164 -10.14 -8.45 -1.24
N LEU A 165 -9.41 -9.42 -0.68
CA LEU A 165 -9.92 -10.47 0.21
C LEU A 165 -9.00 -10.60 1.41
N THR A 166 -9.36 -9.92 2.51
CA THR A 166 -8.53 -9.82 3.71
C THR A 166 -8.92 -10.77 4.82
N ASN A 167 -10.01 -11.54 4.69
CA ASN A 167 -10.56 -12.38 5.77
C ASN A 167 -9.50 -13.24 6.49
N GLU A 168 -8.42 -13.63 5.81
CA GLU A 168 -7.27 -14.30 6.42
C GLU A 168 -5.89 -13.69 6.08
N ASN A 169 -5.83 -12.73 5.15
CA ASN A 169 -4.58 -12.18 4.64
C ASN A 169 -4.23 -10.84 5.30
N LEU A 170 -2.92 -10.59 5.42
CA LEU A 170 -2.40 -9.28 5.81
C LEU A 170 -2.70 -8.25 4.71
N GLY A 171 -2.80 -6.98 5.11
CA GLY A 171 -3.22 -5.91 4.23
C GLY A 171 -4.29 -5.03 4.85
N SER A 172 -4.49 -3.91 4.19
CA SER A 172 -5.57 -2.98 4.50
C SER A 172 -6.88 -3.47 3.89
N ASP A 173 -7.98 -3.16 4.57
CA ASP A 173 -9.33 -3.43 4.07
C ASP A 173 -9.84 -2.30 3.14
N ASP A 174 -8.95 -1.45 2.61
CA ASP A 174 -9.35 -0.26 1.86
C ASP A 174 -10.01 -0.60 0.51
N LEU A 175 -9.46 -1.57 -0.22
CA LEU A 175 -10.04 -2.05 -1.47
C LEU A 175 -11.36 -2.80 -1.22
N THR A 176 -11.43 -3.61 -0.16
CA THR A 176 -12.67 -4.28 0.28
C THR A 176 -13.75 -3.25 0.63
N THR A 177 -13.41 -2.25 1.46
CA THR A 177 -14.31 -1.16 1.85
C THR A 177 -14.81 -0.38 0.63
N MET A 178 -13.92 -0.13 -0.33
CA MET A 178 -14.29 0.48 -1.60
C MET A 178 -15.28 -0.40 -2.38
N ILE A 179 -15.03 -1.69 -2.51
CA ILE A 179 -15.92 -2.64 -3.20
C ILE A 179 -17.28 -2.71 -2.52
N GLU A 180 -17.32 -2.84 -1.19
CA GLU A 180 -18.56 -2.88 -0.39
C GLU A 180 -19.35 -1.57 -0.53
N HIS A 181 -18.66 -0.43 -0.65
CA HIS A 181 -19.30 0.84 -0.94
C HIS A 181 -19.84 0.91 -2.38
N LEU A 182 -19.12 0.35 -3.35
CA LEU A 182 -19.50 0.39 -4.76
C LEU A 182 -20.69 -0.53 -5.06
N LEU A 183 -20.64 -1.79 -4.60
CA LEU A 183 -21.56 -2.87 -4.99
C LEU A 183 -23.04 -2.49 -4.93
N PRO A 184 -23.58 -1.90 -3.84
CA PRO A 184 -25.00 -1.55 -3.77
C PRO A 184 -25.43 -0.43 -4.73
N ARG A 185 -24.47 0.29 -5.31
CA ARG A 185 -24.68 1.47 -6.16
C ARG A 185 -24.46 1.18 -7.64
N LEU A 186 -23.95 0.00 -7.98
CA LEU A 186 -23.81 -0.45 -9.36
C LEU A 186 -25.18 -0.89 -9.89
N LYS A 187 -25.55 -0.41 -11.08
CA LYS A 187 -26.77 -0.86 -11.78
C LYS A 187 -26.44 -2.04 -12.70
N ASP A 188 -27.41 -2.83 -13.13
CA ASP A 188 -27.12 -3.88 -14.11
C ASP A 188 -26.57 -3.29 -15.42
N SER A 189 -25.34 -3.71 -15.77
CA SER A 189 -24.59 -3.38 -17.00
C SER A 189 -24.76 -1.94 -17.51
N SER A 190 -24.04 -0.99 -16.90
CA SER A 190 -24.00 0.40 -17.34
C SER A 190 -22.56 0.91 -17.44
N VAL A 191 -22.24 1.63 -18.52
CA VAL A 191 -20.95 2.35 -18.69
C VAL A 191 -20.68 3.33 -17.54
N HIS A 192 -21.74 3.77 -16.85
CA HIS A 192 -21.62 4.61 -15.65
C HIS A 192 -21.01 3.85 -14.46
N ASN A 193 -21.14 2.53 -14.39
CA ASN A 193 -20.52 1.71 -13.35
C ASN A 193 -18.99 1.74 -13.48
N ASP A 194 -18.47 1.65 -14.70
CA ASP A 194 -17.03 1.68 -14.95
C ASP A 194 -16.44 3.03 -14.55
N ALA A 195 -17.08 4.12 -14.97
CA ALA A 195 -16.67 5.47 -14.58
C ALA A 195 -16.72 5.66 -13.04
N TYR A 196 -17.73 5.10 -12.39
CA TYR A 196 -17.90 5.14 -10.95
C TYR A 196 -16.79 4.33 -10.23
N ALA A 197 -16.54 3.09 -10.64
CA ALA A 197 -15.49 2.24 -10.10
C ALA A 197 -14.08 2.85 -10.30
N ILE A 198 -13.83 3.41 -11.49
CA ILE A 198 -12.60 4.15 -11.81
C ILE A 198 -12.39 5.30 -10.84
N ARG A 199 -13.42 6.11 -10.59
CA ARG A 199 -13.33 7.27 -9.70
C ARG A 199 -12.93 6.86 -8.28
N PHE A 200 -13.60 5.87 -7.71
CA PHE A 200 -13.28 5.40 -6.35
C PHE A 200 -11.89 4.74 -6.28
N SER A 201 -11.51 3.99 -7.31
CA SER A 201 -10.17 3.39 -7.41
C SER A 201 -9.07 4.47 -7.45
N LYS A 202 -9.30 5.56 -8.18
CA LYS A 202 -8.41 6.72 -8.20
C LYS A 202 -8.32 7.39 -6.83
N CYS A 203 -9.43 7.56 -6.12
CA CYS A 203 -9.43 8.13 -4.77
C CYS A 203 -8.62 7.29 -3.78
N LEU A 204 -8.79 5.96 -3.82
CA LEU A 204 -8.03 5.03 -2.98
C LEU A 204 -6.54 5.16 -3.24
N LEU A 205 -6.13 5.08 -4.51
CA LEU A 205 -4.72 5.20 -4.85
C LEU A 205 -4.16 6.58 -4.50
N PHE A 206 -4.93 7.64 -4.75
CA PHE A 206 -4.55 8.99 -4.38
C PHE A 206 -4.27 9.11 -2.89
N ALA A 207 -5.12 8.57 -2.03
CA ALA A 207 -4.91 8.59 -0.58
C ALA A 207 -3.58 7.90 -0.19
N ARG A 208 -3.25 6.77 -0.83
CA ARG A 208 -1.99 6.04 -0.61
C ARG A 208 -0.78 6.83 -1.09
N ILE A 209 -0.84 7.41 -2.29
CA ILE A 209 0.22 8.24 -2.87
C ILE A 209 0.44 9.48 -2.02
N HIS A 210 -0.63 10.17 -1.64
CA HIS A 210 -0.59 11.38 -0.83
C HIS A 210 0.04 11.08 0.54
N THR A 211 -0.36 9.99 1.18
CA THR A 211 0.25 9.56 2.46
C THR A 211 1.75 9.31 2.33
N LEU A 212 2.18 8.58 1.29
CA LEU A 212 3.60 8.34 1.06
C LEU A 212 4.35 9.66 0.81
N ASN A 213 3.82 10.53 -0.05
CA ASN A 213 4.42 11.84 -0.36
C ASN A 213 4.52 12.70 0.89
N TYR A 214 3.45 12.79 1.69
CA TYR A 214 3.44 13.50 2.97
C TYR A 214 4.57 13.04 3.88
N ILE A 215 4.77 11.72 4.01
CA ILE A 215 5.87 11.17 4.82
C ILE A 215 7.24 11.54 4.23
N LEU A 216 7.40 11.38 2.92
CA LEU A 216 8.67 11.65 2.24
C LEU A 216 9.08 13.12 2.32
N GLU A 217 8.13 14.05 2.19
CA GLU A 217 8.36 15.49 2.22
C GLU A 217 8.64 16.01 3.63
N ASN A 218 7.83 15.60 4.61
CA ASN A 218 7.92 16.14 5.98
C ASN A 218 9.01 15.45 6.83
N TYR A 219 9.42 14.24 6.47
CA TYR A 219 10.37 13.44 7.27
C TYR A 219 11.67 13.10 6.52
N GLY A 220 11.97 13.86 5.46
CA GLY A 220 13.28 13.88 4.81
C GLY A 220 13.62 12.62 3.99
N LYS A 221 12.61 11.94 3.43
CA LYS A 221 12.76 10.74 2.57
C LYS A 221 13.46 9.56 3.22
N LYS A 222 13.39 9.44 4.55
CA LYS A 222 14.12 8.43 5.33
C LYS A 222 13.33 7.18 5.67
N ILE A 223 12.03 7.14 5.39
CA ILE A 223 11.29 5.88 5.54
C ILE A 223 11.96 4.83 4.64
N SER A 224 12.00 3.57 5.06
CA SER A 224 12.52 2.48 4.23
C SER A 224 11.38 1.83 3.43
N PRO A 225 11.65 1.21 2.26
CA PRO A 225 10.66 0.41 1.56
C PRO A 225 10.06 -0.68 2.46
N TYR A 226 10.88 -1.29 3.32
CA TYR A 226 10.42 -2.18 4.39
C TYR A 226 9.36 -1.52 5.29
N ASN A 227 9.65 -0.37 5.92
CA ASN A 227 8.71 0.27 6.84
C ASN A 227 7.43 0.71 6.12
N TRP A 228 7.56 1.22 4.88
CA TRP A 228 6.40 1.53 4.05
C TRP A 228 5.53 0.29 3.75
N THR A 229 6.16 -0.85 3.49
CA THR A 229 5.47 -2.13 3.28
C THR A 229 4.77 -2.60 4.56
N ILE A 230 5.41 -2.49 5.72
CA ILE A 230 4.82 -2.85 7.02
C ILE A 230 3.58 -1.99 7.32
N LEU A 231 3.62 -0.69 7.08
CA LEU A 231 2.46 0.21 7.28
C LEU A 231 1.25 -0.17 6.41
N GLN A 232 1.48 -0.72 5.21
CA GLN A 232 0.43 -1.19 4.31
C GLN A 232 -0.13 -2.56 4.71
N LEU A 233 0.72 -3.46 5.20
CA LEU A 233 0.34 -4.82 5.59
C LEU A 233 -0.33 -4.90 6.96
N CYS A 234 0.06 -4.02 7.87
CA CYS A 234 -0.37 -4.04 9.27
C CYS A 234 -0.90 -2.68 9.75
N PRO A 235 -1.82 -2.01 9.01
CA PRO A 235 -2.24 -0.67 9.35
C PRO A 235 -2.85 -0.60 10.76
N THR A 236 -3.62 -1.61 11.18
CA THR A 236 -4.29 -1.67 12.49
C THR A 236 -3.34 -1.86 13.70
N ILE A 237 -2.06 -2.15 13.48
CA ILE A 237 -1.07 -2.19 14.56
C ILE A 237 -0.48 -0.80 14.81
N PHE A 238 -0.39 0.02 13.77
CA PHE A 238 0.41 1.23 13.77
C PHE A 238 -0.42 2.52 13.68
N PHE A 239 -1.58 2.49 13.03
CA PHE A 239 -2.54 3.60 12.91
C PHE A 239 -3.74 3.41 13.85
#